data_AF-A0A497J5L7-F1
#
_entry.id   AF-A0A497J5L7-F1
#
_cell.length_a   1.000
_cell.length_b   1.000
_cell.length_c   1.000
_cell.angle_alpha   90.00
_cell.angle_beta   90.00
_cell.angle_gamma   90.00
#
_symmetry.space_group_name_H-M   'P 1'
#
loop_
_entity.id
_entity.type
_entity.pdbx_description
1 polymer ?
#
loop_
_entity_poly.entity_id
_entity_poly.type
_entity_poly.pdbx_seq_one_letter_code
_entity_poly.pdbx_strand_id
1 'polypeptide(L)'
;MFYLLYPSTGLEKSIKPLVSRLFSYLSREERDVIMSIGDQSLALSTISKKTGIVKVRAYRILKRLVDKGLVVKTDRYYELSEPLKRNIGLLRVDDYKNN
;
A
#
# COMPACT_ATOMS: atom_id res chain seq x y z
N MET A 1 -36.01 15.29 -7.14
CA MET A 1 -35.11 14.14 -6.93
C MET A 1 -33.77 14.51 -7.55
N PHE A 2 -32.80 14.94 -6.73
CA PHE A 2 -31.52 15.46 -7.23
C PHE A 2 -30.55 14.29 -7.47
N TYR A 3 -30.25 14.02 -8.74
CA TYR A 3 -29.08 13.22 -9.12
C TYR A 3 -27.86 14.14 -9.09
N LEU A 4 -27.03 14.02 -8.06
CA LEU A 4 -25.68 14.57 -8.10
C LEU A 4 -24.84 13.70 -9.04
N LEU A 5 -24.86 14.03 -10.33
CA LEU A 5 -23.78 13.65 -11.24
C LEU A 5 -22.50 14.32 -10.73
N TYR A 6 -21.70 13.58 -9.97
CA TYR A 6 -20.31 13.96 -9.80
C TYR A 6 -19.62 13.75 -11.15
N PRO A 7 -19.04 14.80 -11.76
CA PRO A 7 -18.17 14.58 -12.89
C PRO A 7 -17.00 13.73 -12.40
N SER A 8 -16.71 12.63 -13.11
CA SER A 8 -15.46 11.87 -12.99
C SER A 8 -14.30 12.80 -13.34
N THR A 9 -13.92 13.63 -12.36
CA THR A 9 -12.85 14.61 -12.47
C THR A 9 -11.53 13.87 -12.47
N GLY A 10 -10.54 14.44 -13.17
CA GLY A 10 -9.27 13.83 -13.59
C GLY A 10 -8.30 13.29 -12.51
N LEU A 11 -8.78 12.91 -11.32
CA LEU A 11 -8.01 12.18 -10.31
C LEU A 11 -7.61 10.77 -10.77
N GLU A 12 -8.48 10.04 -11.48
CA GLU A 12 -8.23 8.67 -11.96
C GLU A 12 -6.98 8.56 -12.85
N LYS A 13 -6.71 9.59 -13.66
CA LYS A 13 -5.56 9.62 -14.57
C LYS A 13 -4.25 10.04 -13.89
N SER A 14 -4.29 10.67 -12.71
CA SER A 14 -3.09 11.21 -12.04
C SER A 14 -2.54 10.30 -10.93
N ILE A 15 -3.37 9.49 -10.27
CA ILE A 15 -2.92 8.66 -9.13
C ILE A 15 -2.26 7.35 -9.59
N LYS A 16 -2.84 6.69 -10.61
CA LYS A 16 -2.28 5.47 -11.23
C LYS A 16 -0.80 5.61 -11.64
N PRO A 17 -0.37 6.68 -12.34
CA PRO A 17 1.05 6.82 -12.73
C PRO A 17 1.98 7.10 -11.55
N LEU A 18 1.52 7.74 -10.48
CA LEU A 18 2.38 8.10 -9.34
C LEU A 18 2.67 6.89 -8.45
N VAL A 19 1.65 6.07 -8.17
CA VAL A 19 1.83 4.78 -7.50
C VAL A 19 2.59 3.81 -8.40
N SER A 20 2.28 3.77 -9.70
CA SER A 20 3.00 2.91 -10.65
C SER A 20 4.48 3.25 -10.75
N ARG A 21 4.85 4.54 -10.79
CA ARG A 21 6.25 4.99 -10.68
C ARG A 21 6.88 4.59 -9.36
N LEU A 22 6.21 4.81 -8.24
CA LEU A 22 6.75 4.45 -6.93
C LEU A 22 7.00 2.94 -6.82
N PHE A 23 6.08 2.12 -7.35
CA PHE A 23 6.21 0.67 -7.43
C PHE A 23 7.27 0.21 -8.44
N SER A 24 7.60 1.01 -9.45
CA SER A 24 8.69 0.72 -10.41
C SER A 24 10.07 0.78 -9.76
N TYR A 25 10.24 1.59 -8.71
CA TYR A 25 11.47 1.68 -7.92
C TYR A 25 11.54 0.66 -6.78
N LEU A 26 10.51 -0.19 -6.64
CA LEU A 26 10.44 -1.20 -5.60
C LEU A 26 10.66 -2.60 -6.16
N SER A 27 11.46 -3.37 -5.44
CA SER A 27 11.66 -4.80 -5.71
C SER A 27 10.32 -5.54 -5.61
N ARG A 28 10.20 -6.68 -6.30
CA ARG A 28 8.98 -7.51 -6.23
C ARG A 28 8.59 -7.82 -4.79
N GLU A 29 9.56 -8.20 -3.96
CA GLU A 29 9.34 -8.51 -2.55
C GLU A 29 8.91 -7.29 -1.71
N GLU A 30 9.43 -6.09 -2.03
CA GLU A 30 9.02 -4.86 -1.35
C GLU A 30 7.54 -4.55 -1.64
N ARG A 31 7.12 -4.76 -2.89
CA ARG A 31 5.72 -4.60 -3.31
C ARG A 31 4.81 -5.62 -2.64
N ASP A 32 5.21 -6.89 -2.58
CA ASP A 32 4.44 -7.95 -1.91
C ASP A 32 4.27 -7.64 -0.42
N VAL A 33 5.32 -7.14 0.25
CA VAL A 33 5.22 -6.69 1.64
C VAL A 33 4.25 -5.53 1.80
N ILE A 34 4.34 -4.49 0.97
CA ILE A 34 3.41 -3.33 1.01
C ILE A 34 1.96 -3.79 0.81
N MET A 35 1.71 -4.63 -0.20
CA MET A 35 0.39 -5.17 -0.50
C MET A 35 -0.15 -6.06 0.63
N SER A 36 0.74 -6.79 1.31
CA SER A 36 0.35 -7.63 2.45
C SER A 36 -0.14 -6.84 3.67
N ILE A 37 0.43 -5.64 3.89
CA ILE A 37 0.04 -4.69 4.95
C ILE A 37 -1.31 -4.06 4.59
N GLY A 38 -1.41 -3.47 3.39
CA GLY A 38 -2.61 -2.76 2.94
C GLY A 38 -3.05 -1.68 3.95
N ASP A 39 -4.35 -1.60 4.23
CA ASP A 39 -4.92 -0.63 5.19
C ASP A 39 -4.80 -1.04 6.67
N GLN A 40 -4.19 -2.20 6.95
CA GLN A 40 -4.13 -2.78 8.29
C GLN A 40 -2.74 -2.62 8.91
N SER A 41 -2.71 -2.42 10.23
CA SER A 41 -1.48 -2.56 11.03
C SER A 41 -1.17 -4.04 11.22
N LEU A 42 -0.05 -4.54 10.68
CA LEU A 42 0.33 -5.95 10.76
C LEU A 42 1.66 -6.15 11.48
N ALA A 43 1.73 -7.18 12.32
CA ALA A 43 2.99 -7.61 12.91
C ALA A 43 3.88 -8.31 11.88
N LEU A 44 5.21 -8.25 12.09
CA LEU A 44 6.21 -8.93 11.24
C LEU A 44 5.89 -10.41 11.00
N SER A 45 5.43 -11.12 12.03
CA SER A 45 5.06 -12.54 11.93
C SER A 45 3.89 -12.78 10.97
N THR A 46 2.92 -11.86 10.94
CA THR A 46 1.75 -11.95 10.04
C THR A 46 2.15 -11.62 8.60
N ILE A 47 2.98 -10.59 8.41
CA ILE A 47 3.52 -10.22 7.09
C ILE A 47 4.34 -11.38 6.51
N SER A 48 5.22 -11.97 7.31
CA SER A 48 6.02 -13.15 6.92
C SER A 48 5.14 -14.33 6.51
N LYS A 49 4.06 -14.62 7.27
CA LYS A 49 3.09 -15.67 6.92
C LYS A 49 2.33 -15.37 5.63
N LYS A 50 1.85 -14.14 5.44
CA LYS A 50 1.07 -13.73 4.26
C LYS A 50 1.89 -13.74 2.97
N THR A 51 3.15 -13.32 3.05
CA THR A 51 4.04 -13.19 1.88
C THR A 51 4.85 -14.45 1.60
N GLY A 52 4.91 -15.40 2.54
CA GLY A 52 5.82 -16.55 2.46
C GLY A 52 7.30 -16.20 2.65
N ILE A 53 7.62 -14.93 2.94
CA ILE A 53 8.99 -14.46 3.12
C ILE A 53 9.47 -14.81 4.53
N VAL A 54 10.67 -15.37 4.65
CA VAL A 54 11.33 -15.68 5.93
C VAL A 54 11.39 -14.43 6.82
N LYS A 55 11.03 -14.54 8.10
CA LYS A 55 10.96 -13.42 9.06
C LYS A 55 12.16 -12.46 9.01
N VAL A 56 13.38 -12.98 8.96
CA VAL A 56 14.61 -12.16 8.92
C VAL A 56 14.68 -11.33 7.64
N ARG A 57 14.29 -11.91 6.50
CA ARG A 57 14.25 -11.22 5.21
C ARG A 57 13.10 -10.21 5.15
N ALA A 58 11.92 -10.57 5.63
CA ALA A 58 10.78 -9.67 5.76
C ALA A 58 11.13 -8.47 6.65
N TYR A 59 11.86 -8.68 7.74
CA TYR A 59 12.35 -7.61 8.61
C TYR A 59 13.30 -6.66 7.87
N ARG A 60 14.28 -7.19 7.11
CA ARG A 60 15.19 -6.35 6.30
C ARG A 60 14.46 -5.56 5.22
N ILE A 61 13.38 -6.11 4.65
CA ILE A 61 12.53 -5.42 3.68
C ILE A 61 11.75 -4.31 4.37
N LEU A 62 11.08 -4.61 5.49
CA LEU A 62 10.33 -3.63 6.27
C LEU A 62 11.20 -2.48 6.75
N LYS A 63 12.43 -2.77 7.21
CA LYS A 63 13.39 -1.72 7.58
C LYS A 63 13.68 -0.77 6.41
N ARG A 64 13.97 -1.31 5.22
CA ARG A 64 14.17 -0.49 4.01
C ARG A 64 12.93 0.31 3.62
N LEU A 65 11.75 -0.26 3.76
CA LEU A 65 10.49 0.44 3.50
C LEU A 65 10.22 1.57 4.50
N VAL A 66 10.63 1.39 5.75
CA VAL A 66 10.61 2.42 6.80
C VAL A 66 11.62 3.53 6.47
N ASP A 67 12.86 3.18 6.10
CA ASP A 67 13.88 4.15 5.70
C ASP A 67 13.43 4.98 4.46
N LYS A 68 12.65 4.38 3.55
CA LYS A 68 12.03 5.06 2.40
C LYS A 68 10.79 5.89 2.76
N GLY A 69 10.35 5.88 4.02
CA GLY A 69 9.14 6.58 4.48
C GLY A 69 7.82 5.99 3.97
N LEU A 70 7.84 4.77 3.42
CA LEU A 70 6.65 4.13 2.85
C LEU A 70 5.83 3.38 3.92
N VAL A 71 6.52 2.88 4.93
CA VAL A 71 5.97 2.13 6.06
C VAL A 71 6.34 2.85 7.36
N VAL A 72 5.41 2.87 8.31
CA VAL A 72 5.64 3.34 9.67
C VAL A 72 5.62 2.13 10.59
N LYS A 73 6.51 2.14 11.59
CA LYS A 73 6.54 1.11 12.63
C LYS A 73 5.98 1.70 13.91
N THR A 74 4.88 1.13 14.38
CA THR A 74 4.21 1.51 15.62
C THR A 74 4.29 0.32 16.60
N ASP A 75 5.20 0.43 17.57
CA ASP A 75 5.55 -0.64 18.50
C ASP A 75 5.95 -1.96 17.78
N ARG A 76 5.08 -2.97 17.81
CA ARG A 76 5.27 -4.29 17.17
C ARG A 76 4.60 -4.43 15.81
N TYR A 77 3.89 -3.40 15.37
CA TYR A 77 3.11 -3.40 14.14
C TYR A 77 3.74 -2.49 13.09
N TYR A 78 3.48 -2.84 11.83
CA TYR A 78 3.88 -2.09 10.65
C TYR A 78 2.62 -1.68 9.91
N GLU A 79 2.56 -0.40 9.55
CA GLU A 79 1.46 0.19 8.81
C GLU A 79 1.99 1.00 7.64
N LEU A 80 1.17 1.17 6.61
CA LEU A 80 1.55 2.04 5.50
C LEU A 80 1.51 3.50 5.96
N SER A 81 2.43 4.31 5.44
CA SER A 81 2.40 5.75 5.68
C SER A 81 1.09 6.36 5.17
N GLU A 82 0.60 7.40 5.85
CA GLU A 82 -0.64 8.12 5.49
C GLU A 82 -0.74 8.50 4.00
N PRO A 83 0.31 9.02 3.34
CA PRO A 83 0.27 9.28 1.91
C PRO A 83 0.04 8.01 1.09
N LEU A 84 0.69 6.90 1.45
CA LEU A 84 0.58 5.64 0.73
C LEU A 84 -0.78 4.99 0.95
N LYS A 85 -1.31 5.06 2.19
CA LYS A 85 -2.63 4.55 2.56
C LYS A 85 -3.74 5.26 1.79
N ARG A 86 -3.67 6.59 1.65
CA ARG A 86 -4.63 7.34 0.81
C ARG A 86 -4.57 6.90 -0.65
N ASN A 87 -3.37 6.71 -1.21
CA ASN A 87 -3.23 6.31 -2.61
C ASN A 87 -3.64 4.84 -2.87
N ILE A 88 -3.37 3.93 -1.94
CA ILE A 88 -3.77 2.50 -2.04
C ILE A 88 -5.27 2.33 -1.75
N GLY A 89 -5.84 3.08 -0.81
CA GLY A 89 -7.27 3.12 -0.56
C GLY A 89 -8.04 3.60 -1.80
N LEU A 90 -7.53 4.61 -2.52
CA LEU A 90 -8.11 5.07 -3.78
C LEU A 90 -8.06 3.99 -4.88
N LEU A 91 -7.01 3.16 -4.94
CA LEU A 91 -6.94 2.02 -5.86
C LEU A 91 -7.98 0.94 -5.55
N ARG A 92 -8.29 0.70 -4.26
CA ARG A 92 -9.29 -0.30 -3.85
C ARG A 92 -10.74 0.15 -4.06
N VAL A 93 -11.02 1.45 -3.93
CA VAL A 93 -12.35 2.01 -4.19
C VAL A 93 -12.70 1.94 -5.69
N ASP A 94 -11.70 2.06 -6.57
CA ASP A 94 -11.84 1.86 -8.02
C ASP A 94 -12.35 0.45 -8.37
N ASP A 95 -11.79 -0.59 -7.72
CA ASP A 95 -12.15 -2.00 -7.96
C ASP A 95 -13.62 -2.30 -7.58
N TYR A 96 -14.11 -1.68 -6.50
CA TYR A 96 -15.47 -1.88 -6.00
C TYR A 96 -16.56 -1.20 -6.84
N LYS A 97 -16.19 -0.24 -7.70
CA LYS A 97 -17.14 0.51 -8.55
C LYS A 97 -17.25 -0.05 -9.96
N ASN A 98 -16.41 -1.04 -10.30
CA ASN A 98 -16.31 -1.65 -11.63
C ASN A 98 -16.87 -3.09 -11.69
N ASN A 99 -17.67 -3.50 -10.69
CA ASN A 99 -18.39 -4.76 -10.66
C ASN A 99 -19.89 -4.52 -10.47
#